data_AF-A0A9E2Z806-F1
#
_entry.id   AF-A0A9E2Z806-F1
#
_cell.length_a   1.000
_cell.length_b   1.000
_cell.length_c   1.000
_cell.angle_alpha   90.00
_cell.angle_beta   90.00
_cell.angle_gamma   90.00
#
_symmetry.space_group_name_H-M   'P 1'
#
loop_
_entity.id
_entity.type
_entity.pdbx_description
1 polymer ?
#
loop_
_entity_poly.entity_id
_entity_poly.type
_entity_poly.pdbx_seq_one_letter_code
_entity_poly.pdbx_strand_id
1 'polypeptide(L)'
;MNTRPGRPTRLTDAELICLALAQVLLNRPSETAWLRYARKHLTGMFPYLPQQSGWNKRPRAAGPLIARLIRSLAETTPTNSEHLRLIDPTPVECARSRPTVKRSDLAGEAGYGYCASHSRYFWGMRLYLVTTAEGMPIMWWLANPT
;
A
#
# COMPACT_ATOMS: atom_id res chain seq x y z
N MET A 1 16.61 -15.37 -8.68
CA MET A 1 16.53 -15.34 -7.19
C MET A 1 17.59 -14.36 -6.69
N ASN A 2 17.19 -13.26 -6.06
CA ASN A 2 18.14 -12.27 -5.52
C ASN A 2 18.52 -12.63 -4.09
N THR A 3 19.69 -13.23 -3.88
CA THR A 3 20.24 -13.52 -2.55
C THR A 3 20.87 -12.26 -1.97
N ARG A 4 20.12 -11.53 -1.15
CA ARG A 4 20.68 -10.46 -0.32
C ARG A 4 21.49 -11.09 0.84
N PRO A 5 22.68 -10.60 1.18
CA PRO A 5 23.43 -11.10 2.34
C PRO A 5 22.62 -10.93 3.63
N GLY A 6 22.43 -12.02 4.38
CA GLY A 6 21.66 -12.05 5.63
C GLY A 6 21.04 -13.42 5.93
N ARG A 7 20.47 -13.58 7.14
CA ARG A 7 19.73 -14.79 7.53
C ARG A 7 18.56 -14.99 6.56
N PRO A 8 18.37 -16.20 6.00
CA PRO A 8 17.28 -16.47 5.06
C PRO A 8 15.93 -16.12 5.69
N THR A 9 15.09 -15.42 4.93
CA THR A 9 13.77 -14.99 5.35
C THR A 9 12.87 -16.22 5.51
N ARG A 10 12.41 -16.47 6.74
CA ARG A 10 11.52 -17.60 7.04
C ARG A 10 10.07 -17.37 6.63
N LEU A 11 9.62 -16.11 6.65
CA LEU A 11 8.33 -15.71 6.09
C LEU A 11 8.51 -15.45 4.59
N THR A 12 7.81 -16.22 3.76
CA THR A 12 7.81 -16.09 2.30
C THR A 12 7.14 -14.79 1.85
N ASP A 13 7.32 -14.44 0.58
CA ASP A 13 6.68 -13.28 -0.04
C ASP A 13 5.14 -13.42 -0.08
N ALA A 14 4.64 -14.63 -0.35
CA ALA A 14 3.20 -14.90 -0.34
C ALA A 14 2.60 -14.76 1.08
N GLU A 15 3.26 -15.30 2.09
CA GLU A 15 2.80 -15.15 3.48
C GLU A 15 2.88 -13.69 3.96
N LEU A 16 3.92 -12.95 3.57
CA LEU A 16 4.05 -11.52 3.87
C LEU A 16 2.88 -10.72 3.32
N ILE A 17 2.54 -10.93 2.05
CA ILE A 17 1.41 -10.26 1.41
C ILE A 17 0.09 -10.69 2.04
N CYS A 18 -0.09 -11.99 2.30
CA CYS A 18 -1.31 -12.49 2.94
C CYS A 18 -1.52 -11.85 4.32
N LEU A 19 -0.48 -11.77 5.15
CA LEU A 19 -0.55 -11.08 6.44
C LEU A 19 -0.80 -9.57 6.29
N ALA A 20 -0.21 -8.92 5.28
CA ALA A 20 -0.43 -7.48 5.06
C ALA A 20 -1.88 -7.20 4.63
N LEU A 21 -2.44 -8.03 3.74
CA LEU A 21 -3.85 -7.97 3.35
C LEU A 21 -4.77 -8.26 4.54
N ALA A 22 -4.47 -9.29 5.33
CA ALA A 22 -5.23 -9.62 6.53
C ALA A 22 -5.22 -8.46 7.54
N GLN A 23 -4.10 -7.75 7.72
CA GLN A 23 -4.04 -6.57 8.59
C GLN A 23 -5.04 -5.50 8.17
N VAL A 24 -5.14 -5.23 6.85
CA VAL A 24 -6.06 -4.25 6.27
C VAL A 24 -7.52 -4.73 6.40
N LEU A 25 -7.81 -5.96 5.98
CA LEU A 25 -9.15 -6.54 6.01
C LEU A 25 -9.72 -6.67 7.42
N LEU A 26 -8.87 -6.94 8.42
CA LEU A 26 -9.25 -7.00 9.83
C LEU A 26 -9.24 -5.62 10.52
N ASN A 27 -9.00 -4.55 9.77
CA ASN A 27 -8.98 -3.17 10.23
C ASN A 27 -8.08 -2.95 11.47
N ARG A 28 -6.82 -3.41 11.40
CA ARG A 28 -5.83 -3.30 12.48
C ARG A 28 -4.76 -2.26 12.13
N PRO A 29 -5.00 -0.95 12.36
CA PRO A 29 -4.08 0.12 11.94
C PRO A 29 -2.76 0.12 12.71
N SER A 30 -2.76 -0.33 13.98
CA SER A 30 -1.54 -0.43 14.77
C SER A 30 -0.75 -1.69 14.40
N GLU A 31 0.43 -1.52 13.79
CA GLU A 31 1.35 -2.62 13.47
C GLU A 31 1.73 -3.46 14.72
N THR A 32 1.90 -2.80 15.87
CA THR A 32 2.19 -3.48 17.15
C THR A 32 0.99 -4.31 17.62
N ALA A 33 -0.22 -3.75 17.57
CA ALA A 33 -1.42 -4.50 17.92
C ALA A 33 -1.68 -5.65 16.94
N TRP A 34 -1.41 -5.42 15.66
CA TRP A 34 -1.51 -6.42 14.60
C TRP A 34 -0.61 -7.63 14.88
N LEU A 35 0.68 -7.43 15.15
CA LEU A 35 1.58 -8.56 15.42
C LEU A 35 1.19 -9.34 16.67
N ARG A 36 0.69 -8.67 17.72
CA ARG A 36 0.16 -9.33 18.91
C ARG A 36 -1.07 -10.18 18.59
N TYR A 37 -1.98 -9.66 17.76
CA TYR A 37 -3.14 -10.41 17.27
C TYR A 37 -2.71 -11.61 16.43
N ALA A 38 -1.83 -11.41 15.45
CA ALA A 38 -1.33 -12.47 14.58
C ALA A 38 -0.63 -13.58 15.36
N ARG A 39 0.18 -13.24 16.38
CA ARG A 39 0.82 -14.24 17.25
C ARG A 39 -0.17 -15.07 18.06
N LYS A 40 -1.30 -14.48 18.44
CA LYS A 40 -2.33 -15.17 19.23
C LYS A 40 -3.25 -16.03 18.36
N HIS A 41 -3.55 -15.60 17.14
CA HIS A 41 -4.65 -16.17 16.35
C HIS A 41 -4.23 -16.80 15.02
N LEU A 42 -3.06 -16.45 14.49
CA LEU A 42 -2.66 -16.81 13.12
C LEU A 42 -1.42 -17.72 13.06
N THR A 43 -0.80 -18.04 14.20
CA THR A 43 0.42 -18.88 14.25
C THR A 43 0.21 -20.30 13.76
N GLY A 44 -1.02 -20.83 13.82
CA GLY A 44 -1.36 -22.13 13.22
C GLY A 44 -1.23 -22.13 11.69
N MET A 45 -1.45 -20.98 11.03
CA MET A 45 -1.34 -20.82 9.57
C MET A 45 -0.01 -20.21 9.14
N PHE A 46 0.59 -19.39 10.01
CA PHE A 46 1.86 -18.69 9.78
C PHE A 46 2.83 -19.02 10.91
N PRO A 47 3.56 -20.16 10.84
CA PRO A 47 4.41 -20.65 11.92
C PRO A 47 5.54 -19.68 12.31
N TYR A 48 5.93 -18.80 11.38
CA TYR A 48 6.92 -17.77 11.62
C TYR A 48 6.34 -16.37 11.39
N LEU A 49 6.30 -15.57 12.46
CA LEU A 49 5.97 -14.16 12.40
C LEU A 49 7.21 -13.31 12.73
N PRO A 50 7.50 -12.25 11.96
CA PRO A 50 8.64 -11.40 12.22
C PRO A 50 8.47 -10.62 13.55
N GLN A 51 9.59 -10.12 14.06
CA GLN A 51 9.59 -9.11 15.12
C GLN A 51 9.11 -7.76 14.59
N GLN A 52 8.78 -6.82 15.48
CA GLN A 52 8.24 -5.50 15.12
C GLN A 52 9.07 -4.80 14.03
N SER A 53 10.39 -4.73 14.20
CA SER A 53 11.28 -4.09 13.23
C SER A 53 11.25 -4.77 11.85
N GLY A 54 11.15 -6.10 11.82
CA GLY A 54 11.04 -6.88 10.59
C GLY A 54 9.69 -6.66 9.91
N TRP A 55 8.60 -6.65 10.69
CA TRP A 55 7.27 -6.35 10.17
C TRP A 55 7.16 -4.92 9.67
N ASN A 56 7.81 -3.94 10.29
CA ASN A 56 7.71 -2.57 9.81
C ASN A 56 8.47 -2.40 8.48
N LYS A 57 9.63 -3.05 8.33
CA LYS A 57 10.45 -2.91 7.12
C LYS A 57 9.89 -3.67 5.91
N ARG A 58 9.37 -4.89 6.11
CA ARG A 58 9.08 -5.80 4.99
C ARG A 58 7.87 -5.41 4.12
N PRO A 59 6.68 -5.10 4.66
CA PRO A 59 5.55 -4.58 3.89
C PRO A 59 5.87 -3.28 3.18
N ARG A 60 6.64 -2.37 3.81
CA ARG A 60 7.12 -1.12 3.17
C ARG A 60 8.00 -1.40 1.94
N ALA A 61 8.82 -2.45 2.00
CA ALA A 61 9.64 -2.90 0.88
C ALA A 61 8.88 -3.79 -0.14
N ALA A 62 7.64 -4.18 0.15
CA ALA A 62 6.85 -5.09 -0.68
C ALA A 62 6.15 -4.38 -1.86
N GLY A 63 6.35 -3.07 -2.05
CA GLY A 63 5.73 -2.29 -3.15
C GLY A 63 5.81 -2.97 -4.53
N PRO A 64 7.00 -3.39 -5.00
CA PRO A 64 7.11 -4.09 -6.29
C PRO A 64 6.36 -5.44 -6.34
N LEU A 65 6.28 -6.15 -5.21
CA LEU A 65 5.54 -7.41 -5.12
C LEU A 65 4.02 -7.16 -5.17
N ILE A 66 3.54 -6.14 -4.48
CA ILE A 66 2.13 -5.71 -4.52
C ILE A 66 1.75 -5.29 -5.95
N ALA A 67 2.60 -4.51 -6.63
CA ALA A 67 2.37 -4.11 -8.02
C ALA A 67 2.27 -5.33 -8.97
N ARG A 68 3.14 -6.33 -8.80
CA ARG A 68 3.05 -7.59 -9.56
C ARG A 68 1.78 -8.38 -9.27
N LEU A 69 1.36 -8.44 -8.01
CA LEU A 69 0.11 -9.11 -7.63
C LEU A 69 -1.09 -8.41 -8.27
N ILE A 70 -1.16 -7.08 -8.17
CA ILE A 70 -2.22 -6.28 -8.80
C ILE A 70 -2.27 -6.56 -10.30
N ARG A 71 -1.13 -6.54 -10.99
CA ARG A 71 -1.06 -6.85 -12.42
C ARG A 71 -1.54 -8.28 -12.74
N SER A 72 -1.09 -9.27 -11.96
CA SER A 72 -1.52 -10.66 -12.14
C SER A 72 -3.02 -10.85 -11.94
N LEU A 73 -3.61 -10.15 -10.96
CA LEU A 73 -5.05 -10.17 -10.73
C LEU A 73 -5.78 -9.51 -11.90
N ALA A 74 -5.29 -8.37 -12.39
CA ALA A 74 -5.88 -7.66 -13.51
C ALA A 74 -5.84 -8.50 -14.80
N GLU A 75 -4.78 -9.25 -15.05
CA GLU A 75 -4.67 -10.18 -16.18
C GLU A 75 -5.74 -11.29 -16.14
N THR A 76 -6.20 -11.67 -14.95
CA THR A 76 -7.26 -12.69 -14.76
C THR A 76 -8.67 -12.11 -14.67
N THR A 77 -8.81 -10.78 -14.69
CA THR A 77 -10.08 -10.08 -14.60
C THR A 77 -10.77 -10.03 -15.97
N PRO A 78 -12.01 -10.52 -16.13
CA PRO A 78 -12.69 -10.58 -17.43
C PRO A 78 -12.77 -9.23 -18.14
N THR A 79 -13.10 -8.17 -17.39
CA THR A 79 -13.27 -6.80 -17.91
C THR A 79 -11.95 -6.10 -18.24
N ASN A 80 -10.79 -6.74 -18.02
CA ASN A 80 -9.49 -6.19 -18.40
C ASN A 80 -9.34 -6.05 -19.92
N SER A 81 -10.03 -6.89 -20.70
CA SER A 81 -10.01 -6.83 -22.18
C SER A 81 -10.87 -5.70 -22.77
N GLU A 82 -11.71 -5.05 -21.96
CA GLU A 82 -12.58 -3.97 -22.41
C GLU A 82 -11.77 -2.71 -22.74
N HIS A 83 -12.33 -1.81 -23.55
CA HIS A 83 -11.72 -0.50 -23.81
C HIS A 83 -12.06 0.53 -22.71
N LEU A 84 -13.09 0.28 -21.91
CA LEU A 84 -13.51 1.19 -20.84
C LEU A 84 -12.55 1.12 -19.65
N ARG A 85 -12.14 2.29 -19.15
CA ARG A 85 -11.35 2.44 -17.93
C ARG A 85 -11.97 3.50 -17.05
N LEU A 86 -12.07 3.21 -15.76
CA LEU A 86 -12.49 4.18 -14.76
C LEU A 86 -11.24 4.80 -14.14
N ILE A 87 -11.27 6.11 -13.91
CA ILE A 87 -10.17 6.82 -13.25
C ILE A 87 -10.77 7.65 -12.12
N ASP A 88 -10.26 7.43 -10.91
CA ASP A 88 -10.64 8.24 -9.75
C ASP A 88 -9.38 8.82 -9.06
N PRO A 89 -9.22 10.16 -9.03
CA PRO A 89 -8.16 10.81 -8.29
C PRO A 89 -8.52 10.98 -6.81
N THR A 90 -7.79 10.30 -5.93
CA THR A 90 -7.95 10.40 -4.47
C THR A 90 -6.75 11.11 -3.83
N PRO A 91 -6.96 12.05 -2.88
CA PRO A 91 -5.85 12.69 -2.17
C PRO A 91 -5.12 11.71 -1.25
N VAL A 92 -3.80 11.64 -1.39
CA VAL A 92 -2.89 10.99 -0.44
C VAL A 92 -2.26 12.08 0.41
N GLU A 93 -2.89 12.36 1.54
CA GLU A 93 -2.41 13.37 2.48
C GLU A 93 -1.15 12.89 3.21
N CYS A 94 -0.09 13.68 3.15
CA CYS A 94 1.19 13.38 3.79
C CYS A 94 1.43 14.22 5.05
N ALA A 95 0.89 15.44 5.11
CA ALA A 95 1.02 16.33 6.27
C ALA A 95 -0.07 17.39 6.34
N ARG A 96 -0.23 17.99 7.52
CA ARG A 96 -1.07 19.20 7.75
C ARG A 96 -0.29 20.42 8.22
N SER A 97 0.84 20.23 8.91
CA SER A 97 1.54 21.32 9.57
C SER A 97 2.62 21.94 8.68
N ARG A 98 2.75 23.27 8.69
CA ARG A 98 3.83 23.99 7.96
C ARG A 98 5.24 23.50 8.35
N PRO A 99 5.55 23.23 9.63
CA PRO A 99 6.85 22.65 9.98
C PRO A 99 7.12 21.29 9.36
N THR A 100 6.12 20.39 9.34
CA THR A 100 6.27 19.06 8.72
C THR A 100 6.50 19.18 7.22
N VAL A 101 5.72 20.03 6.54
CA VAL A 101 5.86 20.29 5.10
C VAL A 101 7.28 20.74 4.74
N LYS A 102 7.83 21.71 5.47
CA LYS A 102 9.17 22.29 5.20
C LYS A 102 10.34 21.34 5.50
N ARG A 103 10.12 20.28 6.27
CA ARG A 103 11.15 19.33 6.72
C ARG A 103 10.95 17.92 6.16
N SER A 104 9.96 17.73 5.30
CA SER A 104 9.64 16.43 4.73
C SER A 104 10.52 16.15 3.52
N ASP A 105 11.05 14.92 3.44
CA ASP A 105 11.76 14.42 2.26
C ASP A 105 10.85 14.29 1.01
N LEU A 106 9.53 14.50 1.17
CA LEU A 106 8.57 14.54 0.07
C LEU A 106 8.45 15.92 -0.57
N ALA A 107 9.13 16.94 -0.04
CA ALA A 107 9.13 18.27 -0.63
C ALA A 107 9.69 18.24 -2.06
N GLY A 108 8.95 18.82 -3.02
CA GLY A 108 9.23 18.75 -4.46
C GLY A 108 8.30 17.80 -5.20
N GLU A 109 7.99 16.65 -4.59
CA GLU A 109 7.05 15.67 -5.14
C GLU A 109 5.61 15.90 -4.62
N ALA A 110 5.47 16.22 -3.33
CA ALA A 110 4.21 16.56 -2.69
C ALA A 110 3.95 18.09 -2.70
N GLY A 111 2.69 18.46 -2.80
CA GLY A 111 2.23 19.84 -2.91
C GLY A 111 0.93 20.11 -2.16
N TYR A 112 0.47 21.36 -2.17
CA TYR A 112 -0.83 21.73 -1.63
C TYR A 112 -1.92 21.47 -2.66
N GLY A 113 -3.00 20.81 -2.25
CA GLY A 113 -4.15 20.53 -3.09
C GLY A 113 -5.48 20.73 -2.36
N TYR A 114 -6.55 20.85 -3.13
CA TYR A 114 -7.92 20.88 -2.61
C TYR A 114 -8.68 19.62 -3.04
N CYS A 115 -9.37 18.99 -2.08
CA CYS A 115 -10.25 17.85 -2.30
C CYS A 115 -11.70 18.31 -2.13
N ALA A 116 -12.42 18.46 -3.26
CA ALA A 116 -13.80 18.94 -3.27
C ALA A 116 -14.77 17.97 -2.60
N SER A 117 -14.58 16.64 -2.75
CA SER A 117 -15.45 15.62 -2.14
C SER A 117 -15.46 15.65 -0.60
N HIS A 118 -14.38 16.14 0.01
CA HIS A 118 -14.27 16.28 1.46
C HIS A 118 -14.16 17.76 1.90
N SER A 119 -14.39 18.70 0.98
CA SER A 119 -14.29 20.14 1.18
C SER A 119 -13.05 20.59 1.98
N ARG A 120 -11.88 20.01 1.70
CA ARG A 120 -10.67 20.23 2.51
C ARG A 120 -9.40 20.44 1.67
N TYR A 121 -8.51 21.27 2.21
CA TYR A 121 -7.12 21.34 1.74
C TYR A 121 -6.28 20.22 2.34
N PHE A 122 -5.29 19.76 1.59
CA PHE A 122 -4.29 18.79 2.04
C PHE A 122 -2.91 19.19 1.52
N TRP A 123 -1.86 18.74 2.20
CA TRP A 123 -0.52 18.71 1.64
C TRP A 123 -0.10 17.25 1.43
N GLY A 124 0.24 16.89 0.19
CA GLY A 124 0.50 15.50 -0.20
C GLY A 124 0.50 15.31 -1.71
N MET A 125 0.06 14.14 -2.16
CA MET A 125 0.00 13.76 -3.58
C MET A 125 -1.44 13.46 -4.01
N ARG A 126 -1.74 13.46 -5.30
CA ARG A 126 -2.96 12.83 -5.83
C ARG A 126 -2.61 11.44 -6.35
N LEU A 127 -3.29 10.44 -5.81
CA LEU A 127 -3.30 9.08 -6.35
C LEU A 127 -4.36 9.01 -7.43
N TYR A 128 -3.93 8.74 -8.65
CA TYR A 128 -4.82 8.40 -9.73
C TYR A 128 -4.84 6.90 -9.89
N LEU A 129 -5.98 6.31 -9.59
CA LEU A 129 -6.20 4.88 -9.73
C LEU A 129 -6.97 4.63 -11.02
N VAL A 130 -6.42 3.80 -11.89
CA VAL A 130 -7.11 3.35 -13.11
C VAL A 130 -7.60 1.93 -12.90
N THR A 131 -8.90 1.71 -13.06
CA THR A 131 -9.53 0.40 -12.83
C THR A 131 -10.29 -0.09 -14.05
N THR A 132 -10.57 -1.39 -14.07
CA THR A 132 -11.59 -1.97 -14.95
C THR A 132 -13.00 -1.49 -14.54
N ALA A 133 -14.01 -1.81 -15.35
CA ALA A 133 -15.42 -1.47 -15.08
C ALA A 133 -15.95 -2.07 -13.76
N GLU A 134 -15.45 -3.24 -13.35
CA GLU A 134 -15.80 -3.88 -12.07
C GLU A 134 -14.90 -3.45 -10.89
N GLY A 135 -13.97 -2.52 -11.12
CA GLY A 135 -13.16 -1.91 -10.07
C GLY A 135 -11.81 -2.58 -9.82
N MET A 136 -11.34 -3.51 -10.66
CA MET A 136 -10.01 -4.10 -10.52
C MET A 136 -8.92 -3.06 -10.87
N PRO A 137 -7.95 -2.77 -9.98
CA PRO A 137 -6.84 -1.89 -10.31
C PRO A 137 -5.94 -2.43 -11.41
N ILE A 138 -5.64 -1.61 -12.41
CA ILE A 138 -4.76 -1.98 -13.54
C ILE A 138 -3.45 -1.21 -13.47
N MET A 139 -3.55 0.10 -13.22
CA MET A 139 -2.41 0.98 -13.09
C MET A 139 -2.72 2.11 -12.12
N TRP A 140 -1.66 2.74 -11.62
CA TRP A 140 -1.75 3.82 -10.67
C TRP A 140 -0.55 4.74 -10.83
N TRP A 141 -0.75 6.02 -10.51
CA TRP A 141 0.35 6.97 -10.42
C TRP A 141 0.09 8.00 -9.31
N LEU A 142 1.18 8.54 -8.77
CA LEU A 142 1.17 9.66 -7.83
C LEU A 142 1.63 10.93 -8.56
N ALA A 143 0.82 11.97 -8.48
CA ALA A 143 1.16 13.29 -9.02
C ALA A 143 1.22 14.34 -7.91
N ASN A 144 2.05 15.35 -8.13
CA ASN A 144 1.94 16.58 -7.39
C ASN A 144 0.52 17.18 -7.62
N PRO A 145 -0.20 17.61 -6.57
CA PRO A 145 -1.55 18.13 -6.71
C PRO A 145 -1.64 19.56 -7.26
N THR A 146 -0.53 20.27 -7.41
CA THR A 146 -0.47 21.63 -7.98
C THR A 146 -0.37 21.62 -9.50
#